data_AF-A0A3P0PEV4-F1
#
_entry.id   AF-A0A3P0PEV4-F1
#
_cell.length_a   1.000
_cell.length_b   1.000
_cell.length_c   1.000
_cell.angle_alpha   90.00
_cell.angle_beta   90.00
_cell.angle_gamma   90.00
#
_symmetry.space_group_name_H-M   'P 1'
#
loop_
_entity.id
_entity.type
_entity.pdbx_description
1 polymer ?
#
loop_
_entity_poly.entity_id
_entity_poly.type
_entity_poly.pdbx_seq_one_letter_code
_entity_poly.pdbx_strand_id
1 'polypeptide(L)'
;MAKPEDADAFVREYIFVVCNSGMKAQIARGIYMKVMGALDAGRRPDTVFGHTGKAAAIWEVWTARDAWYERFVKSEDPITFLETMPWIGSITKWHLAKNYGVDVAKPDRHLVRVADRYGTTPQDLCERLARESGDRIGTVDTVIWRACNLGIL
;
A
#
# COMPACT_ATOMS: atom_id res chain seq x y z
N MET A 1 11.33 -2.46 -0.34
CA MET A 1 10.32 -2.06 0.68
C MET A 1 10.89 -2.46 2.02
N ALA A 2 10.83 -1.57 3.00
CA ALA A 2 11.42 -1.76 4.33
C ALA A 2 10.43 -1.26 5.37
N LYS A 3 10.64 -1.66 6.63
CA LYS A 3 9.87 -1.13 7.74
C LYS A 3 10.06 0.39 7.81
N PRO A 4 8.98 1.19 8.01
CA PRO A 4 9.10 2.63 8.13
C PRO A 4 9.93 3.01 9.36
N GLU A 5 10.94 3.86 9.14
CA GLU A 5 11.91 4.30 10.16
C GLU A 5 11.33 5.35 11.12
N ASP A 6 10.32 6.10 10.66
CA ASP A 6 9.64 7.14 11.41
C ASP A 6 8.18 7.31 10.98
N ALA A 7 7.48 8.25 11.65
CA ALA A 7 6.08 8.56 11.38
C ALA A 7 5.84 9.16 10.00
N ASP A 8 6.83 9.84 9.41
CA ASP A 8 6.73 10.46 8.09
C ASP A 8 6.82 9.40 6.98
N ALA A 9 7.78 8.48 7.08
CA ALA A 9 7.90 7.32 6.20
C ALA A 9 6.64 6.43 6.29
N PHE A 10 6.13 6.22 7.50
CA PHE A 10 4.87 5.51 7.74
C PHE A 10 3.71 6.18 6.99
N VAL A 11 3.43 7.46 7.28
CA VAL A 11 2.24 8.10 6.71
C VAL A 11 2.33 8.29 5.20
N ARG A 12 3.53 8.47 4.64
CA ARG A 12 3.73 8.60 3.18
C ARG A 12 3.28 7.35 2.42
N GLU A 13 3.58 6.16 2.93
CA GLU A 13 3.12 4.90 2.32
C GLU A 13 1.62 4.69 2.50
N TYR A 14 1.07 5.01 3.68
CA TYR A 14 -0.37 5.01 3.90
C TYR A 14 -1.11 5.89 2.88
N ILE A 15 -0.65 7.13 2.69
CA ILE A 15 -1.24 8.07 1.73
C ILE A 15 -1.13 7.51 0.30
N PHE A 16 0.02 6.93 -0.06
CA PHE A 16 0.21 6.30 -1.36
C PHE A 16 -0.81 5.18 -1.62
N VAL A 17 -1.08 4.34 -0.61
CA VAL A 17 -2.07 3.25 -0.71
C VAL A 17 -3.50 3.80 -0.83
N VAL A 18 -3.87 4.82 -0.07
CA VAL A 18 -5.19 5.47 -0.15
C VAL A 18 -5.39 6.13 -1.52
N CYS A 19 -4.36 6.79 -2.06
CA CYS A 19 -4.39 7.35 -3.41
C CYS A 19 -4.47 6.24 -4.48
N ASN A 20 -3.84 5.07 -4.29
CA ASN A 20 -3.88 3.98 -5.26
C ASN A 20 -5.18 3.18 -5.26
N SER A 21 -5.96 3.17 -4.17
CA SER A 21 -7.14 2.32 -4.10
C SER A 21 -8.21 2.73 -5.12
N GLY A 22 -8.67 1.80 -5.95
CA GLY A 22 -9.77 2.03 -6.90
C GLY A 22 -9.41 2.79 -8.19
N MET A 23 -8.12 2.95 -8.55
CA MET A 23 -7.73 3.61 -9.79
C MET A 23 -6.46 3.02 -10.44
N LYS A 24 -6.14 3.46 -11.66
CA LYS A 24 -4.89 3.10 -12.35
C LYS A 24 -3.69 3.72 -11.62
N ALA A 25 -2.62 2.95 -11.44
CA ALA A 25 -1.45 3.40 -10.68
C ALA A 25 -0.78 4.67 -11.23
N GLN A 26 -0.82 4.88 -12.55
CA GLN A 26 -0.29 6.06 -13.21
C GLN A 26 -1.06 7.33 -12.79
N ILE A 27 -2.38 7.21 -12.62
CA ILE A 27 -3.25 8.30 -12.15
C ILE A 27 -3.02 8.52 -10.65
N ALA A 28 -2.95 7.44 -9.87
CA ALA A 28 -2.69 7.49 -8.45
C ALA A 28 -1.38 8.22 -8.11
N ARG A 29 -0.32 8.00 -8.89
CA ARG A 29 0.97 8.68 -8.69
C ARG A 29 0.84 10.19 -8.83
N GLY A 30 0.12 10.68 -9.84
CA GLY A 30 -0.11 12.11 -10.02
C GLY A 30 -0.91 12.73 -8.87
N ILE A 31 -1.93 12.02 -8.37
CA ILE A 31 -2.72 12.46 -7.22
C ILE A 31 -1.87 12.48 -5.95
N TYR A 32 -1.11 11.41 -5.70
CA TYR A 32 -0.19 11.32 -4.56
C TYR A 32 0.76 12.52 -4.51
N MET A 33 1.43 12.85 -5.62
CA MET A 33 2.35 13.99 -5.66
C MET A 33 1.66 15.32 -5.33
N LYS A 34 0.44 15.53 -5.82
CA LYS A 34 -0.34 16.75 -5.51
C LYS A 34 -0.73 16.80 -4.03
N VAL A 35 -1.20 15.67 -3.48
CA VAL A 35 -1.57 15.55 -2.06
C VAL A 35 -0.36 15.83 -1.17
N MET A 36 0.78 15.20 -1.42
CA MET A 36 2.00 15.45 -0.64
C MET A 36 2.44 16.91 -0.72
N GLY A 37 2.43 17.50 -1.92
CA GLY A 37 2.77 18.93 -2.08
C GLY A 37 1.81 19.89 -1.36
N ALA A 38 0.53 19.51 -1.17
CA ALA A 38 -0.38 20.27 -0.31
C ALA A 38 -0.05 20.11 1.17
N LEU A 39 0.17 18.87 1.62
CA LEU A 39 0.47 18.54 3.02
C LEU A 39 1.80 19.15 3.49
N ASP A 40 2.86 19.03 2.69
CA ASP A 40 4.17 19.61 2.97
C ASP A 40 4.10 21.15 3.04
N ALA A 41 3.13 21.77 2.36
CA ALA A 41 2.84 23.20 2.44
C ALA A 41 1.84 23.58 3.55
N GLY A 42 1.50 22.65 4.45
CA GLY A 42 0.55 22.87 5.54
C GLY A 42 -0.92 23.02 5.11
N ARG A 43 -1.25 22.64 3.86
CA ARG A 43 -2.62 22.72 3.32
C ARG A 43 -3.34 21.39 3.42
N ARG A 44 -4.67 21.44 3.47
CA ARG A 44 -5.52 20.25 3.48
C ARG A 44 -5.52 19.54 2.11
N PRO A 45 -5.60 18.21 2.08
CA PRO A 45 -5.61 17.42 0.84
C PRO A 45 -6.85 17.64 -0.02
N ASP A 46 -7.98 18.07 0.55
CA ASP A 46 -9.22 18.36 -0.19
C ASP A 46 -9.06 19.51 -1.22
N THR A 47 -8.04 20.36 -1.05
CA THR A 47 -7.69 21.41 -2.02
C THR A 47 -7.18 20.88 -3.36
N VAL A 48 -6.72 19.63 -3.41
CA VAL A 48 -6.08 19.01 -4.58
C VAL A 48 -6.63 17.62 -4.91
N PHE A 49 -7.40 17.01 -4.00
CA PHE A 49 -7.98 15.69 -4.17
C PHE A 49 -9.49 15.73 -3.94
N GLY A 50 -10.25 15.75 -5.02
CA GLY A 50 -11.72 15.87 -5.00
C GLY A 50 -12.48 14.69 -4.38
N HIS A 51 -11.79 13.64 -3.93
CA HIS A 51 -12.43 12.53 -3.22
C HIS A 51 -12.51 12.85 -1.72
N THR A 52 -13.60 13.50 -1.31
CA THR A 52 -13.81 14.02 0.05
C THR A 52 -13.52 13.00 1.16
N GLY A 53 -14.03 11.76 1.04
CA GLY A 53 -13.79 10.71 2.04
C GLY A 53 -12.31 10.36 2.22
N LYS A 54 -11.56 10.17 1.13
CA LYS A 54 -10.13 9.86 1.17
C LYS A 54 -9.30 11.05 1.63
N ALA A 55 -9.66 12.26 1.19
CA ALA A 55 -9.01 13.48 1.64
C ALA A 55 -9.16 13.67 3.16
N ALA A 56 -10.36 13.44 3.71
CA ALA A 56 -10.60 13.52 5.16
C ALA A 56 -9.73 12.53 5.95
N ALA A 57 -9.65 11.28 5.48
CA ALA A 57 -8.82 10.27 6.13
C ALA A 57 -7.32 10.52 6.02
N ILE A 58 -6.84 10.98 4.85
CA ILE A 58 -5.46 11.44 4.68
C ILE A 58 -5.14 12.55 5.68
N TRP A 59 -6.04 13.52 5.83
CA TRP A 59 -5.86 14.62 6.78
C TRP A 59 -5.81 14.13 8.23
N GLU A 60 -6.74 13.26 8.62
CA GLU A 60 -6.79 12.66 9.95
C GLU A 60 -5.47 11.95 10.30
N VAL A 61 -5.03 11.03 9.44
CA VAL A 61 -3.81 10.24 9.71
C VAL A 61 -2.55 11.12 9.62
N TRP A 62 -2.50 12.10 8.72
CA TRP A 62 -1.36 13.03 8.60
C TRP A 62 -1.17 13.89 9.86
N THR A 63 -2.26 14.46 10.37
CA THR A 63 -2.22 15.30 11.58
C THR A 63 -1.91 14.51 12.85
N ALA A 64 -2.30 13.24 12.91
CA ALA A 64 -2.04 12.34 14.03
C ALA A 64 -0.96 11.27 13.74
N ARG A 65 -0.05 11.52 12.78
CA ARG A 65 0.87 10.49 12.26
C ARG A 65 1.76 9.86 13.32
N ASP A 66 2.23 10.64 14.29
CA ASP A 66 3.07 10.13 15.38
C ASP A 66 2.31 9.12 16.24
N ALA A 67 1.05 9.41 16.58
CA ALA A 67 0.20 8.51 17.35
C ALA A 67 -0.17 7.23 16.58
N TRP A 68 -0.42 7.33 15.28
CA TRP A 68 -0.65 6.16 14.42
C TRP A 68 0.61 5.30 14.29
N TYR A 69 1.77 5.93 14.11
CA TYR A 69 3.05 5.23 14.03
C TYR A 69 3.40 4.53 15.35
N GLU A 70 3.18 5.17 16.49
CA GLU A 70 3.39 4.55 17.81
C GLU A 70 2.52 3.30 17.99
N ARG A 71 1.23 3.38 17.62
CA ARG A 71 0.32 2.23 17.67
C ARG A 71 0.76 1.11 16.72
N PHE A 72 1.25 1.45 15.53
CA PHE A 72 1.82 0.48 14.60
C PHE A 72 3.04 -0.24 15.19
N VAL A 73 3.99 0.51 15.76
CA VAL A 73 5.22 -0.04 16.34
C VAL A 73 4.92 -0.98 17.52
N LYS A 74 3.89 -0.66 18.33
CA LYS A 74 3.46 -1.46 19.49
C LYS A 74 2.52 -2.62 19.13
N SER A 75 2.09 -2.74 17.89
CA SER A 75 1.13 -3.76 17.49
C SER A 75 1.78 -5.15 17.42
N GLU A 76 1.20 -6.12 18.13
CA GLU A 76 1.58 -7.54 18.02
C GLU A 76 1.09 -8.18 16.71
N ASP A 77 0.00 -7.65 16.15
CA ASP A 77 -0.53 -8.02 14.84
C ASP A 77 -0.65 -6.78 13.94
N PRO A 78 0.47 -6.36 13.32
CA PRO A 78 0.48 -5.17 12.48
C PRO A 78 -0.52 -5.26 11.33
N ILE A 79 -0.76 -6.42 10.73
CA ILE A 79 -1.64 -6.54 9.56
C ILE A 79 -3.09 -6.26 9.94
N THR A 80 -3.56 -6.82 11.06
CA THR A 80 -4.91 -6.53 11.58
C THR A 80 -5.02 -5.08 12.00
N PHE A 81 -3.99 -4.52 12.64
CA PHE A 81 -3.96 -3.09 12.97
C PHE A 81 -4.09 -2.20 11.73
N LEU A 82 -3.40 -2.51 10.62
CA LEU A 82 -3.47 -1.70 9.41
C LEU A 82 -4.88 -1.61 8.84
N GLU A 83 -5.72 -2.64 8.99
CA GLU A 83 -7.14 -2.61 8.58
C GLU A 83 -8.00 -1.66 9.42
N THR A 84 -7.52 -1.26 10.60
CA THR A 84 -8.21 -0.25 11.43
C THR A 84 -7.94 1.18 10.97
N MET A 85 -6.95 1.38 10.09
CA MET A 85 -6.61 2.70 9.60
C MET A 85 -7.69 3.22 8.64
N PRO A 86 -8.02 4.52 8.69
CA PRO A 86 -9.01 5.12 7.79
C PRO A 86 -8.75 4.78 6.32
N TRP A 87 -9.76 4.29 5.59
CA TRP A 87 -9.68 3.87 4.17
C TRP A 87 -8.76 2.68 3.84
N ILE A 88 -8.26 1.96 4.84
CA ILE A 88 -7.59 0.68 4.61
C ILE A 88 -8.57 -0.46 4.89
N GLY A 89 -9.00 -1.16 3.85
CA GLY A 89 -9.83 -2.36 3.97
C GLY A 89 -9.06 -3.67 3.77
N SER A 90 -9.83 -4.76 3.69
CA SER A 90 -9.38 -6.16 3.65
C SER A 90 -8.34 -6.50 2.59
N ILE A 91 -8.30 -5.80 1.45
CA ILE A 91 -7.28 -5.98 0.40
C ILE A 91 -6.13 -4.97 0.56
N THR A 92 -6.44 -3.71 0.86
CA THR A 92 -5.42 -2.64 0.93
C THR A 92 -4.49 -2.77 2.13
N LYS A 93 -4.90 -3.46 3.20
CA LYS A 93 -4.01 -3.76 4.34
C LYS A 93 -2.77 -4.53 3.90
N TRP A 94 -2.91 -5.47 2.96
CA TRP A 94 -1.80 -6.24 2.41
C TRP A 94 -0.87 -5.39 1.55
N HIS A 95 -1.42 -4.41 0.82
CA HIS A 95 -0.61 -3.45 0.07
C HIS A 95 0.29 -2.64 1.02
N LEU A 96 -0.30 -2.14 2.09
CA LEU A 96 0.40 -1.32 3.06
C LEU A 96 1.43 -2.15 3.85
N ALA A 97 1.06 -3.35 4.31
CA ALA A 97 1.96 -4.29 4.96
C ALA A 97 3.18 -4.63 4.08
N LYS A 98 2.96 -4.93 2.80
CA LYS A 98 4.02 -5.17 1.82
C LYS A 98 4.96 -3.96 1.71
N ASN A 99 4.40 -2.74 1.60
CA ASN A 99 5.19 -1.51 1.52
C ASN A 99 6.03 -1.27 2.79
N TYR A 100 5.53 -1.68 3.95
CA TYR A 100 6.25 -1.70 5.22
C TYR A 100 7.22 -2.89 5.39
N GLY A 101 7.49 -3.62 4.31
CA GLY A 101 8.50 -4.69 4.30
C GLY A 101 8.04 -6.02 4.88
N VAL A 102 6.75 -6.19 5.21
CA VAL A 102 6.20 -7.49 5.61
C VAL A 102 6.23 -8.43 4.40
N ASP A 103 6.66 -9.67 4.62
CA ASP A 103 6.79 -10.69 3.58
C ASP A 103 5.42 -11.31 3.22
N VAL A 104 4.58 -10.50 2.60
CA VAL A 104 3.23 -10.85 2.13
C VAL A 104 3.00 -10.41 0.70
N ALA A 105 2.20 -11.18 -0.03
CA ALA A 105 1.66 -10.80 -1.32
C ALA A 105 0.32 -10.07 -1.15
N LYS A 106 0.06 -9.07 -2.00
CA LYS A 106 -1.23 -8.39 -2.05
C LYS A 106 -2.17 -9.16 -3.00
N PRO A 107 -3.31 -9.69 -2.52
CA PRO A 107 -4.23 -10.45 -3.37
C PRO A 107 -5.10 -9.53 -4.24
N ASP A 108 -4.50 -8.73 -5.12
CA ASP A 108 -5.25 -7.93 -6.09
C ASP A 108 -5.61 -8.70 -7.36
N ARG A 109 -6.52 -8.13 -8.14
CA ARG A 109 -7.07 -8.78 -9.35
C ARG A 109 -6.02 -9.27 -10.33
N HIS A 110 -4.85 -8.64 -10.43
CA HIS A 110 -3.81 -9.07 -11.36
C HIS A 110 -3.13 -10.30 -10.82
N LEU A 111 -2.68 -10.24 -9.57
CA LEU A 111 -1.95 -11.35 -8.96
C LEU A 111 -2.86 -12.58 -8.73
N VAL A 112 -4.13 -12.38 -8.35
CA VAL A 112 -5.14 -13.46 -8.28
C VAL A 112 -5.28 -14.16 -9.62
N ARG A 113 -5.49 -13.41 -10.71
CA ARG A 113 -5.62 -14.03 -12.06
C ARG A 113 -4.38 -14.79 -12.49
N VAL A 114 -3.18 -14.31 -12.14
CA VAL A 114 -1.94 -15.04 -12.43
C VAL A 114 -1.89 -16.33 -11.61
N ALA A 115 -2.16 -16.25 -10.31
CA ALA A 115 -2.15 -17.42 -9.41
C ALA A 115 -3.19 -18.48 -9.81
N ASP A 116 -4.39 -18.07 -10.23
CA ASP A 116 -5.45 -18.97 -10.71
C ASP A 116 -4.99 -19.80 -11.92
N ARG A 117 -4.21 -19.23 -12.84
CA ARG A 117 -3.65 -19.97 -14.00
C ARG A 117 -2.72 -21.12 -13.58
N TYR A 118 -2.17 -21.07 -12.36
CA TYR A 118 -1.31 -22.09 -11.80
C TYR A 118 -1.97 -22.91 -10.68
N GLY A 119 -3.28 -22.72 -10.44
CA GLY A 119 -4.02 -23.43 -9.40
C GLY A 119 -3.49 -23.17 -7.99
N THR A 120 -3.05 -21.94 -7.69
CA THR A 120 -2.41 -21.57 -6.43
C THR A 120 -2.93 -20.23 -5.91
N THR A 121 -2.53 -19.82 -4.71
CA THR A 121 -2.85 -18.50 -4.16
C THR A 121 -1.79 -17.45 -4.52
N PRO A 122 -2.11 -16.14 -4.49
CA PRO A 122 -1.11 -15.09 -4.65
C PRO A 122 0.10 -15.21 -3.72
N GLN A 123 -0.14 -15.60 -2.46
CA GLN A 123 0.90 -15.79 -1.46
C GLN A 123 1.80 -16.97 -1.83
N ASP A 124 1.22 -18.14 -2.07
CA ASP A 124 1.97 -19.36 -2.41
C ASP A 124 2.79 -19.19 -3.70
N LEU A 125 2.21 -18.53 -4.71
CA LEU A 125 2.91 -18.20 -5.95
C LEU A 125 4.14 -17.34 -5.69
N CYS A 126 3.98 -16.27 -4.91
CA CYS A 126 5.08 -15.34 -4.62
C CYS A 126 6.13 -15.98 -3.73
N GLU A 127 5.74 -16.81 -2.76
CA GLU A 127 6.66 -17.57 -1.91
C GLU A 127 7.52 -18.55 -2.71
N ARG A 128 6.91 -19.29 -3.64
CA ARG A 128 7.64 -20.21 -4.51
C ARG A 128 8.69 -19.47 -5.33
N LEU A 129 8.28 -18.41 -6.01
CA LEU A 129 9.16 -17.62 -6.87
C LEU A 129 10.24 -16.89 -6.07
N ALA A 130 9.92 -16.41 -4.87
CA ALA A 130 10.90 -15.80 -3.95
C ALA A 130 12.00 -16.79 -3.56
N ARG A 131 11.64 -18.06 -3.25
CA ARG A 131 12.64 -19.11 -2.98
C ARG A 131 13.53 -19.41 -4.19
N GLU A 132 12.97 -19.36 -5.39
CA GLU A 132 13.70 -19.66 -6.63
C GLU A 132 14.60 -18.50 -7.09
N SER A 133 14.15 -17.25 -6.93
CA SER A 133 14.91 -16.07 -7.39
C SER A 133 15.84 -15.49 -6.32
N GLY A 134 15.60 -15.78 -5.04
CA GLY A 134 16.29 -15.14 -3.92
C GLY A 134 15.74 -13.75 -3.57
N ASP A 135 14.69 -13.29 -4.25
CA ASP A 135 14.01 -12.03 -3.93
C ASP A 135 13.06 -12.18 -2.74
N ARG A 136 12.71 -11.05 -2.11
CA ARG A 136 11.62 -11.02 -1.11
C ARG A 136 10.26 -11.19 -1.77
N ILE A 137 9.29 -11.75 -1.04
CA ILE A 137 7.90 -11.96 -1.51
C ILE A 137 7.31 -10.66 -2.07
N GLY A 138 7.45 -9.55 -1.34
CA GLY A 138 6.95 -8.24 -1.79
C GLY A 138 7.63 -7.71 -3.07
N THR A 139 8.87 -8.11 -3.34
CA THR A 139 9.56 -7.80 -4.61
C THR A 139 8.96 -8.60 -5.76
N VAL A 140 8.77 -9.91 -5.57
CA VAL A 140 8.13 -10.80 -6.56
C VAL A 140 6.73 -10.32 -6.92
N ASP A 141 5.89 -10.03 -5.90
CA ASP A 141 4.56 -9.43 -6.08
C ASP A 141 4.63 -8.20 -6.98
N THR A 142 5.56 -7.29 -6.69
CA THR A 142 5.71 -6.02 -7.42
C THR A 142 6.11 -6.24 -8.87
N VAL A 143 7.00 -7.21 -9.15
CA VAL A 143 7.43 -7.57 -10.50
C VAL A 143 6.26 -8.13 -11.31
N ILE A 144 5.53 -9.12 -10.77
CA ILE A 144 4.37 -9.72 -11.45
C ILE A 144 3.29 -8.67 -11.70
N TRP A 145 2.94 -7.91 -10.66
CA TRP A 145 1.96 -6.83 -10.77
C TRP A 145 2.35 -5.82 -11.84
N ARG A 146 3.63 -5.43 -11.91
CA ARG A 146 4.13 -4.48 -12.89
C ARG A 146 4.04 -5.04 -14.31
N ALA A 147 4.38 -6.31 -14.51
CA ALA A 147 4.26 -6.98 -15.79
C ALA A 147 2.80 -7.00 -16.27
N CYS A 148 1.84 -7.34 -15.41
CA CYS A 148 0.42 -7.27 -15.73
C CYS A 148 -0.06 -5.84 -16.02
N ASN A 149 0.39 -4.85 -15.24
CA ASN A 149 0.02 -3.44 -15.44
C ASN A 149 0.57 -2.87 -16.78
N LEU A 150 1.68 -3.42 -17.28
CA LEU A 150 2.26 -3.07 -18.58
C LEU A 150 1.73 -3.92 -19.74
N GLY A 151 0.88 -4.92 -19.48
CA GLY A 151 0.36 -5.82 -20.51
C GLY A 151 1.36 -6.86 -21.01
N ILE A 152 2.38 -7.18 -20.21
CA ILE A 152 3.37 -8.24 -20.50
C ILE A 152 2.81 -9.63 -20.15
N LEU A 153 1.91 -9.72 -19.15
CA LEU A 153 1.28 -10.95 -18.63
C LEU A 153 -0.26 -10.89 -18.63
#